data_AF-A0A920GVR8-F1
#
_entry.id   AF-A0A920GVR8-F1
#
_cell.length_a   1.000
_cell.length_b   1.000
_cell.length_c   1.000
_cell.angle_alpha   90.00
_cell.angle_beta   90.00
_cell.angle_gamma   90.00
#
_symmetry.space_group_name_H-M   'P 1'
#
loop_
_entity.id
_entity.type
_entity.pdbx_description
1 polymer ?
#
loop_
_entity_poly.entity_id
_entity_poly.type
_entity_poly.pdbx_seq_one_letter_code
_entity_poly.pdbx_strand_id
1 'polypeptide(L)'
;MEGAKEKARELGLWNFFLPDPDGNIGDGLTNLDYTYVATEIGKYPLASESMNCSAPDTGNMEVLERVGTEDQKKQWLEPLLNGEIRSAYAMTEPNLASSDAKNISTSAVLDGDEWVINGEKFYISGAGDPRCKIMIVMVKTSPDAHPSKQQSQILVPKDTPGVQILEGMQVFGHDHAPHGHMHIKFDNVRVPKENILLGEGRGFEISQVRLGPGRIHHCMRTIGKAEVALELMVKRAGTREAFGKPIAKLGGNLEIISRARIEINAMRLAVLQAAKAMDVLGNKEARVYVSAIKAMVPEKACKIIDQAIQMHGAAGISQWTPLAGLYTDIRHLRFADGPDEVHHMVVGRAEMQKYDLW
;
A
#
# COMPACT_ATOMS: atom_id res chain seq x y z
N MET A 1 17.31 0.17 13.19
CA MET A 1 16.81 0.53 11.85
C MET A 1 17.91 1.21 11.05
N GLU A 2 18.48 2.32 11.52
CA GLU A 2 19.49 3.09 10.75
C GLU A 2 20.70 2.26 10.30
N GLY A 3 21.31 1.45 11.16
CA GLY A 3 22.40 0.56 10.73
C GLY A 3 22.02 -0.47 9.64
N ALA A 4 20.75 -0.88 9.56
CA ALA A 4 20.27 -1.75 8.48
C ALA A 4 20.11 -0.98 7.15
N LYS A 5 19.65 0.28 7.22
CA LYS A 5 19.55 1.18 6.07
C LYS A 5 20.93 1.55 5.52
N GLU A 6 21.87 1.88 6.40
CA GLU A 6 23.27 2.12 6.02
C GLU A 6 23.85 0.91 5.28
N LYS A 7 23.66 -0.29 5.85
CA LYS A 7 24.15 -1.51 5.21
C LYS A 7 23.48 -1.80 3.87
N ALA A 8 22.17 -1.54 3.75
CA ALA A 8 21.45 -1.68 2.50
C ALA A 8 22.03 -0.75 1.42
N ARG A 9 22.31 0.53 1.76
CA ARG A 9 22.95 1.47 0.83
C ARG A 9 24.36 1.05 0.41
N GLU A 10 25.18 0.61 1.35
CA GLU A 10 26.54 0.08 1.05
C GLU A 10 26.50 -1.07 0.03
N LEU A 11 25.45 -1.88 0.06
CA LEU A 11 25.25 -3.01 -0.83
C LEU A 11 24.50 -2.64 -2.13
N GLY A 12 24.14 -1.38 -2.33
CA GLY A 12 23.33 -0.93 -3.46
C GLY A 12 21.87 -1.40 -3.41
N LEU A 13 21.37 -1.79 -2.24
CA LEU A 13 20.02 -2.34 -2.04
C LEU A 13 19.02 -1.25 -1.63
N TRP A 14 18.77 -0.28 -2.51
CA TRP A 14 18.03 0.95 -2.16
C TRP A 14 17.14 1.43 -3.32
N ASN A 15 15.92 1.89 -3.02
CA ASN A 15 14.98 2.50 -3.99
C ASN A 15 14.58 1.64 -5.21
N PHE A 16 14.64 0.30 -5.12
CA PHE A 16 14.31 -0.61 -6.24
C PHE A 16 12.95 -0.40 -6.91
N PHE A 17 11.99 0.16 -6.16
CA PHE A 17 10.58 0.28 -6.55
C PHE A 17 10.33 1.35 -7.61
N LEU A 18 11.26 2.28 -7.82
CA LEU A 18 11.08 3.44 -8.70
C LEU A 18 11.86 3.20 -9.99
N PRO A 19 11.21 2.82 -11.10
CA PRO A 19 11.88 2.69 -12.39
C PRO A 19 12.32 4.09 -12.85
N ASP A 20 13.60 4.23 -13.20
CA ASP A 20 14.17 5.49 -13.64
C ASP A 20 14.82 5.31 -15.01
N PRO A 21 14.03 5.45 -16.09
CA PRO A 21 14.53 5.28 -17.45
C PRO A 21 15.54 6.35 -17.87
N ASP A 22 15.62 7.48 -17.16
CA ASP A 22 16.49 8.62 -17.48
C ASP A 22 17.77 8.66 -16.62
N GLY A 23 17.91 7.77 -15.63
CA GLY A 23 19.13 7.58 -14.83
C GLY A 23 19.42 8.69 -13.79
N ASN A 24 18.44 9.54 -13.49
CA ASN A 24 18.59 10.69 -12.58
C ASN A 24 18.36 10.37 -11.09
N ILE A 25 17.77 9.21 -10.78
CA ILE A 25 17.22 8.78 -9.49
C ILE A 25 17.74 7.37 -9.09
N GLY A 26 18.27 6.57 -10.03
CA GLY A 26 19.04 5.34 -9.78
C GLY A 26 18.79 4.19 -10.79
N ASP A 27 19.40 3.01 -10.56
CA ASP A 27 19.22 1.79 -11.38
C ASP A 27 17.88 1.07 -11.08
N GLY A 28 16.76 1.80 -11.13
CA GLY A 28 15.42 1.28 -10.83
C GLY A 28 15.08 0.00 -11.59
N LEU A 29 14.34 -0.92 -10.95
CA LEU A 29 13.96 -2.19 -11.57
C LEU A 29 12.68 -2.05 -12.40
N THR A 30 12.53 -2.90 -13.42
CA THR A 30 11.21 -3.09 -14.06
C THR A 30 10.21 -3.62 -13.03
N ASN A 31 8.90 -3.44 -13.26
CA ASN A 31 7.90 -3.99 -12.35
C ASN A 31 8.05 -5.52 -12.24
N LEU A 32 8.36 -6.19 -13.35
CA LEU A 32 8.60 -7.63 -13.36
C LEU A 32 9.80 -8.03 -12.50
N ASP A 33 10.94 -7.35 -12.63
CA ASP A 33 12.14 -7.69 -11.86
C ASP A 33 11.95 -7.37 -10.37
N TYR A 34 11.32 -6.23 -10.07
CA TYR A 34 11.01 -5.86 -8.69
C TYR A 34 10.04 -6.85 -8.03
N THR A 35 9.20 -7.56 -8.78
CA THR A 35 8.30 -8.60 -8.24
C THR A 35 9.07 -9.66 -7.45
N TYR A 36 10.22 -10.11 -7.95
CA TYR A 36 11.03 -11.13 -7.28
C TYR A 36 11.64 -10.59 -5.99
N VAL A 37 12.17 -9.36 -6.03
CA VAL A 37 12.77 -8.67 -4.88
C VAL A 37 11.72 -8.38 -3.81
N ALA A 38 10.57 -7.79 -4.19
CA ALA A 38 9.49 -7.47 -3.28
C ALA A 38 8.86 -8.72 -2.63
N THR A 39 8.86 -9.86 -3.31
CA THR A 39 8.42 -11.15 -2.74
C THR A 39 9.35 -11.58 -1.59
N GLU A 40 10.67 -11.47 -1.76
CA GLU A 40 11.64 -11.82 -0.71
C GLU A 40 11.59 -10.83 0.46
N ILE A 41 11.54 -9.53 0.16
CA ILE A 41 11.37 -8.47 1.17
C ILE A 41 10.08 -8.68 1.98
N GLY A 42 9.00 -9.12 1.33
CA GLY A 42 7.71 -9.36 1.99
C GLY A 42 7.76 -10.41 3.10
N LYS A 43 8.74 -11.31 3.09
CA LYS A 43 8.91 -12.34 4.14
C LYS A 43 9.32 -11.74 5.49
N TYR A 44 9.88 -10.54 5.50
CA TYR A 44 10.49 -9.94 6.68
C TYR A 44 9.89 -8.56 6.98
N PRO A 45 9.29 -8.34 8.17
CA PRO A 45 8.57 -7.10 8.48
C PRO A 45 9.39 -5.80 8.32
N LEU A 46 10.69 -5.84 8.60
CA LEU A 46 11.56 -4.65 8.58
C LEU A 46 12.28 -4.43 7.24
N ALA A 47 12.19 -5.38 6.30
CA ALA A 47 13.01 -5.33 5.09
C ALA A 47 12.61 -4.19 4.16
N SER A 48 11.30 -3.89 4.02
CA SER A 48 10.85 -2.78 3.17
C SER A 48 11.38 -1.44 3.67
N GLU A 49 11.32 -1.16 4.98
CA GLU A 49 11.86 0.10 5.52
C GLU A 49 13.39 0.16 5.42
N SER A 50 14.06 -0.98 5.63
CA SER A 50 15.53 -1.05 5.56
C SER A 50 16.09 -0.78 4.16
N MET A 51 15.29 -0.97 3.11
CA MET A 51 15.69 -0.77 1.69
C MET A 51 14.96 0.42 1.02
N ASN A 52 14.28 1.26 1.82
CA ASN A 52 13.47 2.40 1.38
C ASN A 52 12.31 2.05 0.41
N CYS A 53 11.77 0.85 0.55
CA CYS A 53 10.72 0.27 -0.28
C CYS A 53 9.36 0.14 0.45
N SER A 54 9.18 0.84 1.58
CA SER A 54 7.98 0.76 2.41
C SER A 54 6.90 1.79 2.03
N ALA A 55 5.66 1.32 1.96
CA ALA A 55 4.49 2.19 1.94
C ALA A 55 4.39 3.01 3.26
N PRO A 56 3.79 4.21 3.24
CA PRO A 56 3.20 4.90 2.07
C PRO A 56 4.21 5.66 1.19
N ASP A 57 5.49 5.73 1.60
CA ASP A 57 6.49 6.59 0.96
C ASP A 57 6.75 6.26 -0.50
N THR A 58 6.82 4.98 -0.88
CA THR A 58 7.08 4.61 -2.27
C THR A 58 6.06 5.22 -3.23
N GLY A 59 4.77 5.15 -2.89
CA GLY A 59 3.72 5.75 -3.71
C GLY A 59 3.76 7.28 -3.70
N ASN A 60 4.20 7.90 -2.61
CA ASN A 60 4.34 9.35 -2.53
C ASN A 60 5.57 9.85 -3.31
N MET A 61 6.68 9.10 -3.28
CA MET A 61 7.86 9.35 -4.10
C MET A 61 7.53 9.24 -5.58
N GLU A 62 6.80 8.21 -6.01
CA GLU A 62 6.33 8.07 -7.40
C GLU A 62 5.44 9.24 -7.86
N VAL A 63 4.59 9.77 -6.97
CA VAL A 63 3.78 10.97 -7.29
C VAL A 63 4.68 12.19 -7.48
N LEU A 64 5.57 12.46 -6.53
CA LEU A 64 6.46 13.61 -6.59
C LEU A 64 7.40 13.55 -7.82
N GLU A 65 7.91 12.36 -8.13
CA GLU A 65 8.75 12.13 -9.30
C GLU A 65 8.01 12.48 -10.60
N ARG A 66 6.79 11.96 -10.76
CA ARG A 66 6.03 12.08 -12.03
C ARG A 66 5.35 13.42 -12.22
N VAL A 67 4.87 14.05 -11.15
CA VAL A 67 4.01 15.25 -11.26
C VAL A 67 4.45 16.42 -10.38
N GLY A 68 5.47 16.25 -9.54
CA GLY A 68 6.01 17.34 -8.74
C GLY A 68 6.74 18.37 -9.60
N THR A 69 6.69 19.64 -9.18
CA THR A 69 7.58 20.68 -9.74
C THR A 69 9.02 20.44 -9.28
N GLU A 70 10.00 21.07 -9.93
CA GLU A 70 11.40 20.97 -9.53
C GLU A 70 11.63 21.39 -8.08
N ASP A 71 10.96 22.45 -7.62
CA ASP A 71 11.04 22.89 -6.22
C ASP A 71 10.42 21.86 -5.25
N GLN A 72 9.27 21.27 -5.62
CA GLN A 72 8.63 20.23 -4.82
C GLN A 72 9.50 18.95 -4.75
N LYS A 73 10.13 18.57 -5.87
CA LYS A 73 11.05 17.42 -5.93
C LYS A 73 12.28 17.68 -5.04
N LYS A 74 12.92 18.82 -5.19
CA LYS A 74 14.08 19.19 -4.38
C LYS A 74 13.74 19.23 -2.88
N GLN A 75 12.60 19.80 -2.52
CA GLN A 75 12.22 19.95 -1.12
C GLN A 75 11.77 18.63 -0.47
N TRP A 76 11.08 17.76 -1.21
CA TRP A 76 10.40 16.61 -0.63
C TRP A 76 10.83 15.26 -1.20
N LEU A 77 11.05 15.16 -2.51
CA LEU A 77 11.45 13.89 -3.14
C LEU A 77 12.87 13.51 -2.79
N GLU A 78 13.84 14.44 -2.90
CA GLU A 78 15.24 14.15 -2.58
C GLU A 78 15.43 13.62 -1.14
N PRO A 79 14.88 14.25 -0.08
CA PRO A 79 15.02 13.71 1.28
C PRO A 79 14.28 12.38 1.48
N LEU A 80 13.19 12.12 0.75
CA LEU A 80 12.49 10.83 0.78
C LEU A 80 13.31 9.72 0.09
N LEU A 81 13.90 10.01 -1.06
CA LEU A 81 14.82 9.09 -1.76
C LEU A 81 16.06 8.81 -0.92
N ASN A 82 16.52 9.79 -0.15
CA ASN A 82 17.59 9.64 0.83
C ASN A 82 17.13 9.03 2.15
N GLY A 83 15.86 8.66 2.32
CA GLY A 83 15.31 8.06 3.54
C GLY A 83 15.50 8.88 4.83
N GLU A 84 15.72 10.19 4.69
CA GLU A 84 15.95 11.16 5.78
C GLU A 84 14.63 11.58 6.44
N ILE A 85 13.59 11.71 5.62
CA ILE A 85 12.22 11.98 6.07
C ILE A 85 11.30 10.82 5.69
N ARG A 86 10.10 10.85 6.26
CA ARG A 86 8.96 10.02 5.89
C ARG A 86 7.83 10.91 5.39
N SER A 87 6.86 10.28 4.76
CA SER A 87 5.65 10.94 4.27
C SER A 87 4.40 10.14 4.65
N ALA A 88 3.24 10.78 4.46
CA ALA A 88 1.95 10.10 4.56
C ALA A 88 1.03 10.51 3.41
N TYR A 89 -0.03 9.73 3.20
CA TYR A 89 -1.07 10.04 2.23
C TYR A 89 -2.41 10.13 2.93
N ALA A 90 -3.03 11.30 2.85
CA ALA A 90 -4.23 11.64 3.58
C ALA A 90 -5.44 11.75 2.65
N MET A 91 -6.20 10.67 2.53
CA MET A 91 -7.37 10.60 1.65
C MET A 91 -8.64 10.22 2.39
N THR A 92 -8.65 9.09 3.10
CA THR A 92 -9.85 8.51 3.70
C THR A 92 -10.44 9.44 4.77
N GLU A 93 -11.76 9.60 4.78
CA GLU A 93 -12.52 10.46 5.72
C GLU A 93 -13.44 9.61 6.61
N PRO A 94 -13.55 9.89 7.93
CA PRO A 94 -14.30 9.05 8.86
C PRO A 94 -15.82 9.08 8.64
N ASN A 95 -16.37 10.20 8.18
CA ASN A 95 -17.82 10.42 8.11
C ASN A 95 -18.43 10.05 6.74
N LEU A 96 -17.64 9.44 5.83
CA LEU A 96 -18.03 9.21 4.44
C LEU A 96 -17.47 7.90 3.89
N ALA A 97 -18.21 7.29 2.96
CA ALA A 97 -17.77 6.12 2.24
C ALA A 97 -16.66 6.49 1.23
N SER A 98 -15.42 6.49 1.72
CA SER A 98 -14.22 6.91 0.98
C SER A 98 -13.75 5.91 -0.09
N SER A 99 -14.39 4.73 -0.17
CA SER A 99 -14.19 3.78 -1.26
C SER A 99 -14.64 4.35 -2.61
N ASP A 100 -15.66 5.22 -2.61
CA ASP A 100 -15.92 6.15 -3.71
C ASP A 100 -15.17 7.46 -3.44
N ALA A 101 -14.06 7.63 -4.15
CA ALA A 101 -13.19 8.77 -4.00
C ALA A 101 -13.86 10.12 -4.38
N LYS A 102 -15.03 10.11 -5.03
CA LYS A 102 -15.83 11.31 -5.29
C LYS A 102 -16.49 11.88 -4.04
N ASN A 103 -16.71 11.04 -3.03
CA ASN A 103 -17.32 11.46 -1.76
C ASN A 103 -16.40 12.34 -0.92
N ILE A 104 -15.08 12.30 -1.16
CA ILE A 104 -14.09 13.10 -0.44
C ILE A 104 -14.53 14.57 -0.37
N SER A 105 -14.59 15.11 0.83
CA SER A 105 -15.25 16.37 1.16
C SER A 105 -14.38 17.39 1.89
N THR A 106 -13.20 16.99 2.40
CA THR A 106 -12.21 17.91 3.00
C THR A 106 -11.97 19.06 2.02
N SER A 107 -12.35 20.27 2.41
CA SER A 107 -12.34 21.44 1.54
C SER A 107 -10.94 22.07 1.49
N ALA A 108 -10.55 22.55 0.32
CA ALA A 108 -9.42 23.46 0.17
C ALA A 108 -9.86 24.65 -0.70
N VAL A 109 -9.88 25.85 -0.11
CA VAL A 109 -10.28 27.08 -0.79
C VAL A 109 -9.07 27.99 -0.94
N LEU A 110 -8.86 28.54 -2.14
CA LEU A 110 -7.78 29.50 -2.37
C LEU A 110 -8.18 30.88 -1.81
N ASP A 111 -7.39 31.39 -0.87
CA ASP A 111 -7.53 32.70 -0.24
C ASP A 111 -6.23 33.47 -0.44
N GLY A 112 -6.22 34.36 -1.45
CA GLY A 112 -4.99 35.03 -1.89
C GLY A 112 -4.02 34.06 -2.55
N ASP A 113 -2.84 33.91 -1.96
CA ASP A 113 -1.75 33.03 -2.37
C ASP A 113 -1.65 31.75 -1.52
N GLU A 114 -2.66 31.46 -0.70
CA GLU A 114 -2.69 30.27 0.17
C GLU A 114 -3.94 29.42 -0.03
N TRP A 115 -3.78 28.10 0.07
CA TRP A 115 -4.87 27.16 0.26
C TRP A 115 -5.26 27.07 1.73
N VAL A 116 -6.54 27.27 2.02
CA VAL A 116 -7.13 27.09 3.34
C VAL A 116 -7.86 25.75 3.40
N ILE A 117 -7.34 24.82 4.20
CA ILE A 117 -7.78 23.42 4.26
C ILE A 117 -8.57 23.15 5.55
N ASN A 118 -9.75 22.55 5.41
CA ASN A 118 -10.62 22.16 6.53
C ASN A 118 -11.23 20.77 6.30
N GLY A 119 -11.18 19.92 7.32
CA GLY A 119 -11.80 18.59 7.29
C GLY A 119 -11.07 17.59 8.17
N GLU A 120 -11.38 16.30 7.98
CA GLU A 120 -10.79 15.23 8.76
C GLU A 120 -10.40 14.05 7.88
N LYS A 121 -9.29 13.41 8.25
CA LYS A 121 -8.72 12.26 7.57
C LYS A 121 -8.38 11.18 8.60
N PHE A 122 -8.57 9.91 8.26
CA PHE A 122 -8.23 8.80 9.16
C PHE A 122 -7.58 7.63 8.42
N TYR A 123 -6.92 6.75 9.18
CA TYR A 123 -6.00 5.75 8.63
C TYR A 123 -4.83 6.36 7.85
N ILE A 124 -4.26 7.45 8.37
CA ILE A 124 -3.12 8.11 7.74
C ILE A 124 -1.83 7.43 8.21
N SER A 125 -1.48 6.36 7.50
CA SER A 125 -0.31 5.52 7.79
C SER A 125 0.98 6.33 7.84
N GLY A 126 1.80 6.10 8.86
CA GLY A 126 3.12 6.70 8.99
C GLY A 126 3.14 8.14 9.53
N ALA A 127 1.99 8.81 9.65
CA ALA A 127 1.93 10.18 10.18
C ALA A 127 2.32 10.29 11.66
N GLY A 128 2.31 9.18 12.41
CA GLY A 128 2.81 9.13 13.79
C GLY A 128 4.35 9.07 13.90
N ASP A 129 5.07 8.80 12.80
CA ASP A 129 6.53 8.81 12.82
C ASP A 129 7.03 10.27 12.99
N PRO A 130 7.94 10.56 13.95
CA PRO A 130 8.51 11.91 14.09
C PRO A 130 9.27 12.38 12.83
N ARG A 131 9.71 11.46 11.98
CA ARG A 131 10.34 11.73 10.67
C ARG A 131 9.31 12.03 9.58
N CYS A 132 8.01 11.81 9.80
CA CYS A 132 6.98 12.18 8.84
C CYS A 132 6.90 13.70 8.73
N LYS A 133 7.45 14.27 7.65
CA LYS A 133 7.52 15.73 7.46
C LYS A 133 6.50 16.27 6.48
N ILE A 134 5.98 15.42 5.58
CA ILE A 134 5.11 15.85 4.50
C ILE A 134 3.94 14.89 4.30
N MET A 135 2.77 15.45 4.02
CA MET A 135 1.57 14.69 3.64
C MET A 135 1.12 15.09 2.25
N ILE A 136 0.72 14.12 1.44
CA ILE A 136 -0.08 14.37 0.24
C ILE A 136 -1.55 14.26 0.66
N VAL A 137 -2.28 15.38 0.64
CA VAL A 137 -3.67 15.46 1.12
C VAL A 137 -4.63 15.57 -0.05
N MET A 138 -5.55 14.61 -0.17
CA MET A 138 -6.64 14.65 -1.15
C MET A 138 -7.77 15.53 -0.62
N VAL A 139 -8.08 16.60 -1.35
CA VAL A 139 -9.02 17.65 -0.97
C VAL A 139 -10.00 17.95 -2.10
N LYS A 140 -11.13 18.59 -1.80
CA LYS A 140 -12.08 19.13 -2.77
C LYS A 140 -11.81 20.62 -2.95
N THR A 141 -11.38 21.01 -4.15
CA THR A 141 -11.09 22.41 -4.52
C THR A 141 -12.17 22.99 -5.43
N SER A 142 -12.80 22.15 -6.27
CA SER A 142 -13.70 22.59 -7.34
C SER A 142 -15.07 21.91 -7.23
N PRO A 143 -15.90 22.24 -6.21
CA PRO A 143 -17.13 21.52 -5.90
C PRO A 143 -18.17 21.53 -7.04
N ASP A 144 -18.14 22.55 -7.90
CA ASP A 144 -19.08 22.71 -9.02
C ASP A 144 -18.57 22.12 -10.34
N ALA A 145 -17.34 21.59 -10.37
CA ALA A 145 -16.79 20.95 -11.55
C ALA A 145 -17.43 19.58 -11.82
N HIS A 146 -17.17 19.02 -13.00
CA HIS A 146 -17.53 17.63 -13.30
C HIS A 146 -17.04 16.70 -12.18
N PRO A 147 -17.81 15.68 -11.74
CA PRO A 147 -17.47 14.89 -10.55
C PRO A 147 -16.06 14.30 -10.55
N SER A 148 -15.48 14.00 -11.72
CA SER A 148 -14.11 13.50 -11.88
C SER A 148 -13.01 14.58 -11.86
N LYS A 149 -13.36 15.84 -11.57
CA LYS A 149 -12.46 17.01 -11.58
C LYS A 149 -12.66 17.90 -10.35
N GLN A 150 -13.36 17.42 -9.32
CA GLN A 150 -13.63 18.23 -8.11
C GLN A 150 -12.50 18.16 -7.08
N GLN A 151 -11.73 17.07 -7.08
CA GLN A 151 -10.68 16.82 -6.11
C GLN A 151 -9.29 17.17 -6.66
N SER A 152 -8.43 17.63 -5.76
CA SER A 152 -7.01 17.96 -5.96
C SER A 152 -6.16 17.24 -4.91
N GLN A 153 -4.85 17.19 -5.14
CA GLN A 153 -3.90 16.75 -4.12
C GLN A 153 -2.95 17.90 -3.78
N ILE A 154 -2.78 18.19 -2.49
CA ILE A 154 -1.98 19.30 -1.99
C ILE A 154 -0.94 18.75 -1.00
N LEU A 155 0.30 19.22 -1.12
CA LEU A 155 1.37 18.96 -0.17
C LEU A 155 1.13 19.76 1.11
N VAL A 156 1.06 19.09 2.25
CA VAL A 156 0.86 19.73 3.56
C VAL A 156 1.94 19.25 4.51
N PRO A 157 2.91 20.12 4.89
CA PRO A 157 3.87 19.80 5.93
C PRO A 157 3.16 19.37 7.21
N LYS A 158 3.65 18.33 7.88
CA LYS A 158 2.97 17.75 9.05
C LYS A 158 2.80 18.76 10.19
N ASP A 159 3.76 19.67 10.32
CA ASP A 159 3.85 20.61 11.42
C ASP A 159 3.24 21.98 11.09
N THR A 160 2.50 22.10 9.97
CA THR A 160 1.75 23.32 9.62
C THR A 160 0.69 23.63 10.70
N PRO A 161 0.58 24.89 11.18
CA PRO A 161 -0.47 25.28 12.13
C PRO A 161 -1.86 24.87 11.66
N GLY A 162 -2.65 24.28 12.57
CA GLY A 162 -3.99 23.76 12.28
C GLY A 162 -4.04 22.26 11.96
N VAL A 163 -2.89 21.60 11.69
CA VAL A 163 -2.82 20.14 11.58
C VAL A 163 -2.84 19.55 12.99
N GLN A 164 -3.85 18.76 13.30
CA GLN A 164 -4.06 18.17 14.63
C GLN A 164 -4.19 16.65 14.51
N ILE A 165 -3.24 15.90 15.10
CA ILE A 165 -3.39 14.46 15.29
C ILE A 165 -4.33 14.26 16.47
N LEU A 166 -5.51 13.68 16.23
CA LEU A 166 -6.53 13.44 17.24
C LEU A 166 -6.27 12.15 18.02
N GLU A 167 -6.02 11.06 17.28
CA GLU A 167 -5.73 9.74 17.86
C GLU A 167 -4.99 8.83 16.87
N GLY A 168 -4.42 7.75 17.42
CA GLY A 168 -3.88 6.63 16.65
C GLY A 168 -4.91 5.50 16.51
N MET A 169 -5.14 5.04 15.29
CA MET A 169 -6.03 3.92 14.98
C MET A 169 -5.35 2.59 15.24
N GLN A 170 -6.13 1.61 15.70
CA GLN A 170 -5.67 0.23 15.87
C GLN A 170 -6.19 -0.68 14.76
N VAL A 171 -5.37 -1.67 14.39
CA VAL A 171 -5.76 -2.78 13.51
C VAL A 171 -5.72 -4.05 14.36
N PHE A 172 -6.90 -4.62 14.65
CA PHE A 172 -7.04 -5.78 15.56
C PHE A 172 -6.37 -5.57 16.93
N GLY A 173 -6.49 -4.38 17.51
CA GLY A 173 -5.92 -4.05 18.82
C GLY A 173 -4.42 -3.72 18.83
N HIS A 174 -3.78 -3.67 17.65
CA HIS A 174 -2.36 -3.33 17.51
C HIS A 174 -2.16 -1.98 16.83
N ASP A 175 -1.13 -1.26 17.28
CA ASP A 175 -0.54 -0.16 16.53
C ASP A 175 0.11 -0.70 15.23
N HIS A 176 -0.23 -0.12 14.09
CA HIS A 176 -0.01 -0.71 12.76
C HIS A 176 0.79 0.24 11.83
N ALA A 177 1.18 -0.21 10.63
CA ALA A 177 2.38 0.21 9.86
C ALA A 177 2.73 1.70 9.66
N PRO A 178 4.03 2.06 9.46
CA PRO A 178 5.21 1.57 10.19
C PRO A 178 5.35 2.19 11.60
N HIS A 179 4.60 3.27 11.86
CA HIS A 179 4.56 4.01 13.14
C HIS A 179 3.14 4.56 13.38
N GLY A 180 2.14 3.72 13.19
CA GLY A 180 0.74 4.02 13.39
C GLY A 180 -0.03 4.54 12.19
N HIS A 181 -1.35 4.61 12.41
CA HIS A 181 -2.37 5.13 11.51
C HIS A 181 -3.03 6.30 12.23
N MET A 182 -2.93 7.52 11.72
CA MET A 182 -3.45 8.67 12.48
C MET A 182 -4.84 9.09 11.99
N HIS A 183 -5.69 9.50 12.93
CA HIS A 183 -6.84 10.38 12.68
C HIS A 183 -6.36 11.83 12.82
N ILE A 184 -6.48 12.59 11.75
CA ILE A 184 -5.96 13.95 11.62
C ILE A 184 -7.11 14.89 11.28
N LYS A 185 -7.24 15.98 12.03
CA LYS A 185 -8.07 17.13 11.71
C LYS A 185 -7.22 18.23 11.07
N PHE A 186 -7.75 18.84 10.03
CA PHE A 186 -7.24 20.06 9.43
C PHE A 186 -8.19 21.18 9.83
N ASP A 187 -7.70 22.14 10.61
CA ASP A 187 -8.47 23.27 11.14
C ASP A 187 -7.82 24.58 10.69
N ASN A 188 -8.39 25.19 9.64
CA ASN A 188 -7.87 26.40 9.00
C ASN A 188 -6.37 26.30 8.64
N VAL A 189 -5.96 25.13 8.13
CA VAL A 189 -4.57 24.88 7.73
C VAL A 189 -4.26 25.68 6.48
N ARG A 190 -3.21 26.50 6.54
CA ARG A 190 -2.78 27.38 5.44
C ARG A 190 -1.46 26.89 4.84
N VAL A 191 -1.44 26.72 3.53
CA VAL A 191 -0.22 26.36 2.77
C VAL A 191 -0.16 27.17 1.47
N PRO A 192 1.04 27.47 0.93
CA PRO A 192 1.17 28.22 -0.31
C PRO A 192 0.40 27.58 -1.48
N LYS A 193 -0.05 28.41 -2.42
CA LYS A 193 -0.76 27.98 -3.64
C LYS A 193 0.04 26.93 -4.42
N GLU A 194 1.36 27.08 -4.43
CA GLU A 194 2.34 26.26 -5.11
C GLU A 194 2.46 24.85 -4.53
N ASN A 195 1.87 24.57 -3.36
CA ASN A 195 1.84 23.22 -2.79
C ASN A 195 0.87 22.28 -3.52
N ILE A 196 0.06 22.77 -4.47
CA ILE A 196 -0.79 21.91 -5.29
C ILE A 196 0.05 21.05 -6.23
N LEU A 197 -0.26 19.75 -6.30
CA LEU A 197 0.39 18.83 -7.22
C LEU A 197 -0.34 18.87 -8.56
N LEU A 198 0.42 19.02 -9.65
CA LEU A 198 -0.03 19.07 -11.05
C LEU A 198 -1.00 20.21 -11.41
N GLY A 199 -2.01 20.48 -10.60
CA GLY A 199 -3.00 21.55 -10.78
C GLY A 199 -4.35 21.21 -10.16
N GLU A 200 -5.22 22.22 -10.13
CA GLU A 200 -6.57 22.10 -9.59
C GLU A 200 -7.44 21.10 -10.37
N GLY A 201 -8.21 20.29 -9.64
CA GLY A 201 -9.10 19.26 -10.21
C GLY A 201 -8.39 18.02 -10.75
N ARG A 202 -7.08 17.90 -10.57
CA ARG A 202 -6.26 16.78 -11.08
C ARG A 202 -6.09 15.63 -10.07
N GLY A 203 -6.77 15.67 -8.93
CA GLY A 203 -6.57 14.73 -7.83
C GLY A 203 -6.80 13.27 -8.20
N PHE A 204 -7.81 12.95 -9.02
CA PHE A 204 -8.03 11.55 -9.46
C PHE A 204 -6.98 11.04 -10.43
N GLU A 205 -6.46 11.91 -11.29
CA GLU A 205 -5.40 11.55 -12.22
C GLU A 205 -4.14 11.16 -11.43
N ILE A 206 -3.76 11.99 -10.46
CA ILE A 206 -2.63 11.71 -9.57
C ILE A 206 -2.87 10.42 -8.76
N SER A 207 -4.09 10.18 -8.28
CA SER A 207 -4.42 8.92 -7.59
C SER A 207 -4.23 7.68 -8.48
N GLN A 208 -4.45 7.76 -9.80
CA GLN A 208 -4.17 6.63 -10.69
C GLN A 208 -2.68 6.36 -10.83
N VAL A 209 -1.86 7.42 -10.82
CA VAL A 209 -0.41 7.32 -10.84
C VAL A 209 0.10 6.61 -9.59
N ARG A 210 -0.42 6.98 -8.42
CA ARG A 210 -0.02 6.43 -7.12
C ARG A 210 -0.50 5.01 -6.85
N LEU A 211 -1.79 4.76 -7.08
CA LEU A 211 -2.45 3.54 -6.59
C LEU A 211 -2.13 2.31 -7.44
N GLY A 212 -1.76 2.47 -8.72
CA GLY A 212 -1.38 1.35 -9.58
C GLY A 212 -0.17 0.56 -9.03
N PRO A 213 1.01 1.18 -8.95
CA PRO A 213 2.21 0.55 -8.41
C PRO A 213 2.05 0.15 -6.93
N GLY A 214 1.41 1.00 -6.11
CA GLY A 214 1.13 0.68 -4.70
C GLY A 214 0.40 -0.66 -4.52
N ARG A 215 -0.68 -0.89 -5.29
CA ARG A 215 -1.47 -2.13 -5.23
C ARG A 215 -0.64 -3.37 -5.57
N ILE A 216 0.16 -3.32 -6.63
CA ILE A 216 0.97 -4.47 -7.04
C ILE A 216 2.11 -4.73 -6.04
N HIS A 217 2.77 -3.70 -5.52
CA HIS A 217 3.81 -3.85 -4.50
C HIS A 217 3.30 -4.54 -3.23
N HIS A 218 2.06 -4.22 -2.81
CA HIS A 218 1.39 -4.94 -1.72
C HIS A 218 1.15 -6.42 -2.07
N CYS A 219 0.70 -6.73 -3.28
CA CYS A 219 0.48 -8.11 -3.72
C CYS A 219 1.79 -8.91 -3.78
N MET A 220 2.88 -8.33 -4.29
CA MET A 220 4.21 -8.95 -4.33
C MET A 220 4.67 -9.35 -2.92
N ARG A 221 4.65 -8.41 -1.97
CA ARG A 221 5.03 -8.69 -0.58
C ARG A 221 4.11 -9.72 0.09
N THR A 222 2.82 -9.71 -0.24
CA THR A 222 1.84 -10.67 0.29
C THR A 222 2.16 -12.11 -0.12
N ILE A 223 2.70 -12.34 -1.32
CA ILE A 223 3.18 -13.67 -1.74
C ILE A 223 4.29 -14.16 -0.81
N GLY A 224 5.23 -13.29 -0.44
CA GLY A 224 6.29 -13.63 0.53
C GLY A 224 5.72 -14.05 1.89
N LYS A 225 4.73 -13.31 2.39
CA LYS A 225 4.03 -13.61 3.66
C LYS A 225 3.29 -14.95 3.60
N ALA A 226 2.66 -15.27 2.47
CA ALA A 226 2.01 -16.55 2.26
C ALA A 226 3.02 -17.73 2.24
N GLU A 227 4.21 -17.54 1.64
CA GLU A 227 5.28 -18.56 1.67
C GLU A 227 5.76 -18.83 3.10
N VAL A 228 5.94 -17.78 3.92
CA VAL A 228 6.29 -17.93 5.35
C VAL A 228 5.21 -18.72 6.09
N ALA A 229 3.94 -18.40 5.87
CA ALA A 229 2.83 -19.12 6.50
C ALA A 229 2.78 -20.60 6.09
N LEU A 230 3.00 -20.90 4.80
CA LEU A 230 3.06 -22.27 4.30
C LEU A 230 4.25 -23.04 4.90
N GLU A 231 5.43 -22.43 4.97
CA GLU A 231 6.61 -23.03 5.58
C GLU A 231 6.35 -23.42 7.04
N LEU A 232 5.79 -22.50 7.83
CA LEU A 232 5.42 -22.74 9.22
C LEU A 232 4.36 -23.85 9.31
N MET A 233 3.33 -23.81 8.46
CA MET A 233 2.28 -24.82 8.40
C MET A 233 2.86 -26.22 8.17
N VAL A 234 3.74 -26.39 7.18
CA VAL A 234 4.37 -27.66 6.84
C VAL A 234 5.26 -28.17 7.97
N LYS A 235 6.13 -27.31 8.51
CA LYS A 235 7.04 -27.67 9.62
C LYS A 235 6.24 -28.11 10.85
N ARG A 236 5.19 -27.38 11.21
CA ARG A 236 4.34 -27.71 12.35
C ARG A 236 3.57 -29.01 12.13
N ALA A 237 2.93 -29.15 10.97
CA ALA A 237 2.12 -30.31 10.63
C ALA A 237 2.95 -31.60 10.58
N GLY A 238 4.19 -31.53 10.08
CA GLY A 238 5.08 -32.67 9.92
C GLY A 238 5.76 -33.14 11.22
N THR A 239 5.95 -32.24 12.19
CA THR A 239 6.72 -32.54 13.41
C THR A 239 5.87 -32.75 14.66
N ARG A 240 4.63 -32.25 14.69
CA ARG A 240 3.74 -32.42 15.83
C ARG A 240 2.86 -33.65 15.65
N GLU A 241 2.70 -34.44 16.70
CA GLU A 241 1.83 -35.62 16.69
C GLU A 241 0.56 -35.40 17.52
N ALA A 242 -0.55 -35.92 17.01
CA ALA A 242 -1.83 -36.05 17.71
C ALA A 242 -2.56 -37.29 17.19
N PHE A 243 -3.32 -37.97 18.05
CA PHE A 243 -4.02 -39.20 17.68
C PHE A 243 -3.11 -40.26 17.02
N GLY A 244 -1.88 -40.41 17.54
CA GLY A 244 -0.93 -41.44 17.12
C GLY A 244 -0.24 -41.21 15.77
N LYS A 245 -0.35 -40.03 15.16
CA LYS A 245 0.35 -39.69 13.91
C LYS A 245 0.68 -38.21 13.80
N PRO A 246 1.63 -37.82 12.92
CA PRO A 246 1.86 -36.43 12.59
C PRO A 246 0.57 -35.73 12.16
N ILE A 247 0.41 -34.46 12.54
CA ILE A 247 -0.78 -33.66 12.23
C ILE A 247 -1.05 -33.63 10.72
N ALA A 248 -0.01 -33.58 9.88
CA ALA A 248 -0.12 -33.63 8.43
C ALA A 248 -0.88 -34.87 7.90
N LYS A 249 -0.89 -35.98 8.66
CA LYS A 249 -1.55 -37.25 8.30
C LYS A 249 -2.96 -37.39 8.89
N LEU A 250 -3.49 -36.36 9.56
CA LEU A 250 -4.86 -36.33 10.08
C LEU A 250 -5.81 -35.70 9.06
N GLY A 251 -6.91 -36.40 8.74
CA GLY A 251 -7.98 -35.87 7.88
C GLY A 251 -7.48 -35.26 6.58
N GLY A 252 -8.00 -34.07 6.24
CA GLY A 252 -7.64 -33.32 5.05
C GLY A 252 -6.41 -32.39 5.18
N ASN A 253 -5.58 -32.53 6.22
CA ASN A 253 -4.48 -31.58 6.47
C ASN A 253 -3.44 -31.56 5.34
N LEU A 254 -3.18 -32.70 4.70
CA LEU A 254 -2.29 -32.76 3.54
C LEU A 254 -2.87 -32.01 2.32
N GLU A 255 -4.20 -32.05 2.15
CA GLU A 255 -4.89 -31.30 1.09
C GLU A 255 -4.85 -29.79 1.35
N ILE A 256 -4.95 -29.36 2.61
CA ILE A 256 -4.79 -27.95 2.99
C ILE A 256 -3.40 -27.44 2.55
N ILE A 257 -2.35 -28.20 2.84
CA ILE A 257 -0.98 -27.87 2.43
C ILE A 257 -0.85 -27.82 0.90
N SER A 258 -1.42 -28.80 0.18
CA SER A 258 -1.33 -28.84 -1.28
C SER A 258 -2.08 -27.67 -1.93
N ARG A 259 -3.27 -27.34 -1.43
CA ARG A 259 -4.06 -26.18 -1.88
C ARG A 259 -3.31 -24.87 -1.66
N ALA A 260 -2.70 -24.68 -0.49
CA ALA A 260 -1.91 -23.48 -0.21
C ALA A 260 -0.75 -23.30 -1.21
N ARG A 261 0.00 -24.37 -1.52
CA ARG A 261 1.06 -24.33 -2.54
C ARG A 261 0.51 -23.98 -3.94
N ILE A 262 -0.61 -24.59 -4.34
CA ILE A 262 -1.24 -24.32 -5.64
C ILE A 262 -1.70 -22.85 -5.70
N GLU A 263 -2.37 -22.35 -4.67
CA GLU A 263 -2.85 -20.97 -4.59
C GLU A 263 -1.69 -19.97 -4.60
N ILE A 264 -0.59 -20.23 -3.89
CA ILE A 264 0.62 -19.37 -3.92
C ILE A 264 1.21 -19.28 -5.32
N ASN A 265 1.31 -20.41 -6.02
CA ASN A 265 1.83 -20.42 -7.39
C ASN A 265 0.90 -19.67 -8.35
N ALA A 266 -0.42 -19.84 -8.23
CA ALA A 266 -1.40 -19.10 -9.02
C ALA A 266 -1.34 -17.58 -8.76
N MET A 267 -1.27 -17.17 -7.48
CA MET A 267 -1.10 -15.78 -7.09
C MET A 267 0.19 -15.19 -7.69
N ARG A 268 1.31 -15.91 -7.59
CA ARG A 268 2.60 -15.47 -8.14
C ARG A 268 2.54 -15.24 -9.64
N LEU A 269 1.99 -16.19 -10.39
CA LEU A 269 1.86 -16.06 -11.84
C LEU A 269 0.96 -14.88 -12.24
N ALA A 270 -0.15 -14.66 -11.53
CA ALA A 270 -1.03 -13.53 -11.78
C ALA A 270 -0.34 -12.18 -11.48
N VAL A 271 0.46 -12.09 -10.41
CA VAL A 271 1.24 -10.88 -10.10
C VAL A 271 2.33 -10.64 -11.15
N LEU A 272 3.05 -11.67 -11.59
CA LEU A 272 4.03 -11.55 -12.66
C LEU A 272 3.39 -11.10 -13.99
N GLN A 273 2.20 -11.61 -14.30
CA GLN A 273 1.42 -11.16 -15.47
C GLN A 273 1.05 -9.69 -15.36
N ALA A 274 0.54 -9.25 -14.20
CA ALA A 274 0.18 -7.85 -13.98
C ALA A 274 1.41 -6.93 -14.06
N ALA A 275 2.55 -7.34 -13.47
CA ALA A 275 3.80 -6.61 -13.55
C ALA A 275 4.28 -6.47 -15.00
N LYS A 276 4.29 -7.57 -15.75
CA LYS A 276 4.66 -7.54 -17.18
C LYS A 276 3.72 -6.66 -18.00
N ALA A 277 2.42 -6.70 -17.71
CA ALA A 277 1.44 -5.83 -18.36
C ALA A 277 1.72 -4.35 -18.08
N MET A 278 2.11 -3.98 -16.85
CA MET A 278 2.52 -2.62 -16.53
C MET A 278 3.77 -2.20 -17.33
N ASP A 279 4.76 -3.08 -17.42
CA ASP A 279 6.01 -2.80 -18.15
C ASP A 279 5.81 -2.60 -19.67
N VAL A 280 4.88 -3.34 -20.30
CA VAL A 280 4.74 -3.33 -21.77
C VAL A 280 3.50 -2.61 -22.31
N LEU A 281 2.45 -2.47 -21.50
CA LEU A 281 1.19 -1.79 -21.90
C LEU A 281 1.01 -0.44 -21.19
N GLY A 282 1.76 -0.19 -20.12
CA GLY A 282 1.59 0.97 -19.26
C GLY A 282 0.45 0.82 -18.23
N ASN A 283 0.48 1.67 -17.20
CA ASN A 283 -0.39 1.55 -16.01
C ASN A 283 -1.90 1.62 -16.33
N LYS A 284 -2.30 2.40 -17.34
CA LYS A 284 -3.70 2.57 -17.72
C LYS A 284 -4.30 1.25 -18.24
N GLU A 285 -3.62 0.62 -19.19
CA GLU A 285 -4.08 -0.64 -19.80
C GLU A 285 -3.88 -1.83 -18.86
N ALA A 286 -2.86 -1.79 -18.00
CA ALA A 286 -2.61 -2.82 -16.99
C ALA A 286 -3.61 -2.81 -15.81
N ARG A 287 -4.47 -1.78 -15.71
CA ARG A 287 -5.39 -1.56 -14.57
C ARG A 287 -6.25 -2.76 -14.21
N VAL A 288 -6.74 -3.50 -15.21
CA VAL A 288 -7.60 -4.67 -14.98
C VAL A 288 -6.82 -5.80 -14.30
N TYR A 289 -5.60 -6.06 -14.74
CA TYR A 289 -4.71 -7.06 -14.12
C TYR A 289 -4.34 -6.68 -12.69
N VAL A 290 -4.01 -5.42 -12.45
CA VAL A 290 -3.68 -4.91 -11.10
C VAL A 290 -4.88 -5.02 -10.15
N SER A 291 -6.09 -4.72 -10.64
CA SER A 291 -7.32 -4.87 -9.85
C SER A 291 -7.62 -6.34 -9.54
N ALA A 292 -7.41 -7.24 -10.51
CA ALA A 292 -7.61 -8.68 -10.32
C ALA A 292 -6.71 -9.26 -9.22
N ILE A 293 -5.41 -8.93 -9.24
CA ILE A 293 -4.50 -9.40 -8.18
C ILE A 293 -4.81 -8.75 -6.84
N LYS A 294 -5.26 -7.49 -6.82
CA LYS A 294 -5.57 -6.77 -5.57
C LYS A 294 -6.80 -7.35 -4.87
N ALA A 295 -7.78 -7.87 -5.62
CA ALA A 295 -8.91 -8.62 -5.07
C ALA A 295 -8.49 -10.03 -4.63
N MET A 296 -7.74 -10.75 -5.47
CA MET A 296 -7.44 -12.17 -5.24
C MET A 296 -6.37 -12.41 -4.16
N VAL A 297 -5.25 -11.70 -4.22
CA VAL A 297 -4.04 -12.05 -3.46
C VAL A 297 -4.24 -11.92 -1.94
N PRO A 298 -4.76 -10.79 -1.40
CA PRO A 298 -4.99 -10.67 0.04
C PRO A 298 -6.03 -11.67 0.57
N GLU A 299 -7.09 -11.96 -0.19
CA GLU A 299 -8.11 -12.95 0.20
C GLU A 299 -7.50 -14.35 0.36
N LYS A 300 -6.77 -14.80 -0.65
CA LYS A 300 -6.12 -16.12 -0.65
C LYS A 300 -5.03 -16.23 0.41
N ALA A 301 -4.20 -15.19 0.56
CA ALA A 301 -3.18 -15.18 1.61
C ALA A 301 -3.80 -15.20 3.02
N CYS A 302 -4.89 -14.47 3.28
CA CYS A 302 -5.61 -14.57 4.57
C CYS A 302 -6.03 -16.01 4.87
N LYS A 303 -6.59 -16.71 3.88
CA LYS A 303 -7.03 -18.10 4.04
C LYS A 303 -5.86 -19.05 4.34
N ILE A 304 -4.74 -18.90 3.63
CA ILE A 304 -3.54 -19.72 3.84
C ILE A 304 -2.96 -19.48 5.24
N ILE A 305 -2.90 -18.22 5.67
CA ILE A 305 -2.40 -17.85 7.00
C ILE A 305 -3.34 -18.39 8.10
N ASP A 306 -4.65 -18.26 7.93
CA ASP A 306 -5.65 -18.79 8.86
C ASP A 306 -5.54 -20.32 9.01
N GLN A 307 -5.36 -21.03 7.90
CA GLN A 307 -5.10 -22.47 7.92
C GLN A 307 -3.77 -22.80 8.62
N ALA A 308 -2.75 -21.95 8.49
CA ALA A 308 -1.49 -22.11 9.20
C ALA A 308 -1.66 -21.89 10.71
N ILE A 309 -2.46 -20.89 11.11
CA ILE A 309 -2.85 -20.65 12.50
C ILE A 309 -3.52 -21.91 13.07
N GLN A 310 -4.51 -22.44 12.36
CA GLN A 310 -5.24 -23.63 12.79
C GLN A 310 -4.32 -24.85 12.96
N MET A 311 -3.35 -25.03 12.06
CA MET A 311 -2.34 -26.09 12.15
C MET A 311 -1.45 -25.97 13.40
N HIS A 312 -1.28 -24.76 13.93
CA HIS A 312 -0.52 -24.50 15.16
C HIS A 312 -1.34 -24.65 16.43
N GLY A 313 -2.67 -24.71 16.34
CA GLY A 313 -3.57 -24.64 17.48
C GLY A 313 -3.44 -23.30 18.23
N ALA A 314 -3.53 -23.32 19.56
CA ALA A 314 -3.42 -22.10 20.37
C ALA A 314 -2.12 -21.30 20.14
N ALA A 315 -1.03 -21.95 19.74
CA ALA A 315 0.22 -21.25 19.42
C ALA A 315 0.09 -20.33 18.19
N GLY A 316 -0.80 -20.65 17.24
CA GLY A 316 -1.00 -19.88 16.02
C GLY A 316 -1.58 -18.49 16.25
N ILE A 317 -2.39 -18.31 17.31
CA ILE A 317 -2.96 -17.02 17.71
C ILE A 317 -2.11 -16.28 18.76
N SER A 318 -0.98 -16.87 19.16
CA SER A 318 -0.10 -16.33 20.19
C SER A 318 1.12 -15.63 19.60
N GLN A 319 1.83 -14.87 20.44
CA GLN A 319 3.10 -14.22 20.12
C GLN A 319 4.26 -15.19 19.85
N TRP A 320 4.08 -16.50 20.06
CA TRP A 320 5.12 -17.49 19.78
C TRP A 320 5.32 -17.76 18.29
N THR A 321 4.40 -17.31 17.46
CA THR A 321 4.50 -17.40 16.01
C THR A 321 4.17 -16.05 15.39
N PRO A 322 4.69 -15.74 14.18
CA PRO A 322 4.32 -14.51 13.49
C PRO A 322 2.92 -14.58 12.86
N LEU A 323 2.21 -15.71 12.95
CA LEU A 323 1.02 -15.99 12.13
C LEU A 323 -0.14 -15.03 12.41
N ALA A 324 -0.42 -14.72 13.68
CA ALA A 324 -1.46 -13.75 14.04
C ALA A 324 -1.15 -12.37 13.43
N GLY A 325 0.10 -11.90 13.56
CA GLY A 325 0.54 -10.64 12.97
C GLY A 325 0.48 -10.65 11.43
N LEU A 326 0.87 -11.76 10.79
CA LEU A 326 0.72 -11.92 9.34
C LEU A 326 -0.75 -11.85 8.92
N TYR A 327 -1.66 -12.48 9.67
CA TYR A 327 -3.09 -12.45 9.34
C TYR A 327 -3.64 -11.04 9.38
N THR A 328 -3.39 -10.29 10.47
CA THR A 328 -3.89 -8.92 10.62
C THR A 328 -3.28 -7.97 9.59
N ASP A 329 -2.00 -8.17 9.26
CA ASP A 329 -1.30 -7.42 8.22
C ASP A 329 -1.82 -7.75 6.80
N ILE A 330 -2.29 -8.95 6.49
CA ILE A 330 -2.95 -9.18 5.19
C ILE A 330 -4.42 -8.75 5.22
N ARG A 331 -5.10 -8.90 6.36
CA ARG A 331 -6.53 -8.61 6.48
C ARG A 331 -6.85 -7.13 6.22
N HIS A 332 -5.98 -6.21 6.64
CA HIS A 332 -6.18 -4.78 6.34
C HIS A 332 -6.01 -4.46 4.85
N LEU A 333 -5.19 -5.23 4.10
CA LEU A 333 -4.98 -5.04 2.66
C LEU A 333 -6.21 -5.39 1.82
N ARG A 334 -7.23 -6.02 2.40
CA ARG A 334 -8.56 -6.16 1.79
C ARG A 334 -9.40 -4.88 1.84
N PHE A 335 -8.90 -3.83 2.50
CA PHE A 335 -9.52 -2.50 2.60
C PHE A 335 -8.60 -1.40 2.06
N ALA A 336 -7.32 -1.43 2.43
CA ALA A 336 -6.32 -0.48 1.97
C ALA A 336 -6.19 -0.51 0.43
N ASP A 337 -5.92 0.66 -0.17
CA ASP A 337 -5.86 0.88 -1.62
C ASP A 337 -7.11 0.44 -2.41
N GLY A 338 -8.25 0.41 -1.73
CA GLY A 338 -9.57 0.06 -2.24
C GLY A 338 -10.02 -1.34 -1.78
N PRO A 339 -11.27 -1.48 -1.33
CA PRO A 339 -11.80 -2.77 -0.89
C PRO A 339 -11.95 -3.75 -2.05
N ASP A 340 -11.96 -5.05 -1.73
CA ASP A 340 -12.03 -6.13 -2.72
C ASP A 340 -13.20 -5.93 -3.70
N GLU A 341 -14.37 -5.49 -3.21
CA GLU A 341 -15.59 -5.30 -4.01
C GLU A 341 -15.41 -4.23 -5.10
N VAL A 342 -14.64 -3.17 -4.82
CA VAL A 342 -14.33 -2.13 -5.81
C VAL A 342 -13.44 -2.69 -6.92
N HIS A 343 -12.51 -3.58 -6.57
CA HIS A 343 -11.62 -4.23 -7.54
C HIS A 343 -12.35 -5.28 -8.37
N HIS A 344 -13.22 -6.09 -7.75
CA HIS A 344 -14.11 -7.00 -8.47
C HIS A 344 -15.01 -6.26 -9.45
N MET A 345 -15.55 -5.10 -9.08
CA MET A 345 -16.32 -4.26 -9.98
C MET A 345 -15.49 -3.81 -11.21
N VAL A 346 -14.23 -3.42 -11.03
CA VAL A 346 -13.35 -3.04 -12.16
C VAL A 346 -13.14 -4.22 -13.11
N VAL A 347 -12.84 -5.40 -12.57
CA VAL A 347 -12.60 -6.60 -13.38
C VAL A 347 -13.88 -7.05 -14.09
N GLY A 348 -14.99 -7.13 -13.37
CA GLY A 348 -16.27 -7.57 -13.92
C GLY A 348 -16.79 -6.64 -15.02
N ARG A 349 -16.67 -5.31 -14.83
CA ARG A 349 -17.04 -4.34 -15.88
C ARG A 349 -16.18 -4.49 -17.13
N ALA A 350 -14.86 -4.61 -16.95
CA ALA A 350 -13.96 -4.80 -18.08
C ALA A 350 -14.25 -6.09 -18.85
N GLU A 351 -14.66 -7.16 -18.17
CA GLU A 351 -15.05 -8.41 -18.83
C GLU A 351 -16.35 -8.26 -19.63
N MET A 352 -17.37 -7.62 -19.06
CA MET A 352 -18.65 -7.37 -19.76
C MET A 352 -18.49 -6.45 -20.97
N GLN A 353 -17.59 -5.46 -20.89
CA GLN A 353 -17.28 -4.52 -21.98
C GLN A 353 -16.70 -5.19 -23.22
N LYS A 354 -16.02 -6.34 -23.09
CA LYS A 354 -15.51 -7.10 -24.25
C LYS A 354 -16.62 -7.61 -25.17
N TYR A 355 -17.85 -7.67 -24.65
CA TYR A 355 -19.04 -8.18 -25.33
C TYR A 355 -20.11 -7.10 -25.51
N ASP A 356 -19.78 -5.82 -25.27
CA ASP A 356 -20.70 -4.68 -25.34
C ASP A 356 -21.93 -4.79 -24.41
N LEU A 357 -21.78 -5.44 -23.25
CA LEU A 357 -22.85 -5.69 -22.27
C LEU A 357 -22.77 -4.79 -21.02
N TRP A 358 -21.94 -3.74 -21.04
CA TRP A 358 -21.80 -2.74 -19.96
C TRP A 358 -21.22 -1.44 -20.51
#